data_AF-A0A357F5P8-F1
#
_entry.id   AF-A0A357F5P8-F1
#
_cell.length_a   1.000
_cell.length_b   1.000
_cell.length_c   1.000
_cell.angle_alpha   90.00
_cell.angle_beta   90.00
_cell.angle_gamma   90.00
#
_symmetry.space_group_name_H-M   'P 1'
#
loop_
_entity.id
_entity.type
_entity.pdbx_description
1 polymer ?
#
loop_
_entity_poly.entity_id
_entity_poly.type
_entity_poly.pdbx_seq_one_letter_code
_entity_poly.pdbx_strand_id
1 'polypeptide(L)'
;AALQALRNIEDMHPDRKLNVKRTVEETGRNAGIVIPHFLREQQDRTQVLLLLDNGGNSMWVHAQKVQTLFAKIKRRFPQDLKTFYFHNAVYDQVYEDEARRKPVTLRRIMENSPDYRVFIVGDAYMAPHELLSPFGSIEFREESSTPSLTNLKTLHEHFPYVVWINPTPKQYWNRTVAPYVQKVFKMEPLTINGILEAAKYMNGIKHF
;
A
#
# COMPACT_ATOMS: atom_id res chain seq x y z
N ALA A 1 7.55 -8.86 16.04
CA ALA A 1 8.20 -8.82 14.71
C ALA A 1 7.32 -8.17 13.62
N ALA A 2 6.21 -8.75 13.15
CA ALA A 2 5.34 -8.11 12.11
C ALA A 2 4.74 -6.75 12.53
N LEU A 3 4.30 -6.67 13.79
CA LEU A 3 3.83 -5.44 14.41
C LEU A 3 4.95 -4.40 14.62
N GLN A 4 6.20 -4.85 14.71
CA GLN A 4 7.38 -3.97 14.78
C GLN A 4 7.71 -3.39 13.40
N ALA A 5 7.44 -4.15 12.33
CA ALA A 5 7.56 -3.66 10.97
C ALA A 5 6.60 -2.53 10.64
N LEU A 6 5.34 -2.70 11.06
CA LEU A 6 4.31 -1.66 10.97
C LEU A 6 4.58 -0.49 11.92
N ARG A 7 5.35 -0.68 13.00
CA ARG A 7 5.83 0.42 13.86
C ARG A 7 6.85 1.31 13.13
N ASN A 8 7.67 0.75 12.23
CA ASN A 8 8.69 1.51 11.50
C ASN A 8 8.14 2.21 10.24
N ILE A 9 6.85 2.08 9.94
CA ILE A 9 6.21 2.76 8.79
C ILE A 9 5.93 4.25 9.12
N GLU A 10 6.17 4.68 10.36
CA GLU A 10 6.16 6.08 10.77
C GLU A 10 7.60 6.59 10.99
N ASP A 11 7.80 7.90 10.75
CA ASP A 11 8.75 8.79 11.47
C ASP A 11 9.90 9.51 10.73
N MET A 12 9.83 9.79 9.42
CA MET A 12 10.71 10.84 8.86
C MET A 12 10.05 11.67 7.75
N HIS A 13 9.40 12.77 8.14
CA HIS A 13 9.35 13.95 7.26
C HIS A 13 10.60 14.80 7.54
N PRO A 14 11.34 15.27 6.53
CA PRO A 14 12.51 16.13 6.71
C PRO A 14 12.22 17.52 7.35
N ASP A 15 10.95 17.84 7.62
CA ASP A 15 10.51 19.15 8.16
C ASP A 15 10.17 19.11 9.66
N ARG A 16 10.61 18.07 10.38
CA ARG A 16 10.43 17.97 11.83
C ARG A 16 11.31 19.00 12.57
N LYS A 17 10.90 20.26 12.53
CA LYS A 17 11.57 21.38 13.19
C LYS A 17 11.24 21.40 14.68
N LEU A 18 12.27 21.34 15.52
CA LEU A 18 12.13 21.48 16.97
C LEU A 18 11.58 22.89 17.29
N ASN A 19 10.51 22.95 18.07
CA ASN A 19 10.03 24.19 18.66
C ASN A 19 10.86 24.48 19.92
N VAL A 20 12.02 25.09 19.70
CA VAL A 20 12.97 25.43 20.77
C VAL A 20 12.30 26.30 21.83
N LYS A 21 11.48 27.27 21.42
CA LYS A 21 10.80 28.19 22.32
C LYS A 21 9.87 27.44 23.30
N ARG A 22 8.96 26.61 22.78
CA ARG A 22 8.04 25.82 23.61
C ARG A 22 8.78 24.78 24.46
N THR A 23 9.81 24.15 23.90
CA THR A 23 10.66 23.18 24.63
C THR A 23 11.30 23.84 25.87
N VAL A 24 11.86 25.04 25.72
CA VAL A 24 12.48 25.79 26.83
C VAL A 24 11.45 26.25 27.85
N GLU A 25 10.30 26.77 27.40
CA GLU A 25 9.21 27.21 28.27
C GLU A 25 8.66 26.07 29.15
N GLU A 26 8.42 24.89 28.56
CA GLU A 26 7.91 23.72 29.28
C GLU A 26 8.99 23.06 30.16
N THR A 27 10.26 23.11 29.77
CA THR A 27 11.38 22.64 30.61
C THR A 27 11.46 23.44 31.91
N GLY A 28 11.26 24.76 31.84
CA GLY A 28 11.23 25.62 33.02
C GLY A 28 10.04 25.32 33.94
N ARG A 29 8.89 24.92 33.39
CA ARG A 29 7.69 24.55 34.15
C ARG A 29 7.77 23.15 34.76
N ASN A 30 8.49 22.22 34.12
CA ASN A 30 8.64 20.84 34.57
C ASN A 30 9.89 20.60 35.43
N ALA A 31 10.27 21.58 36.26
CA ALA A 31 11.40 21.49 37.20
C ALA A 31 12.74 21.04 36.55
N GLY A 32 12.99 21.47 35.31
CA GLY A 32 14.22 21.15 34.58
C GLY A 32 14.17 19.84 33.79
N ILE A 33 13.03 19.13 33.76
CA ILE A 33 12.83 17.98 32.86
C ILE A 33 12.61 18.50 31.44
N VAL A 34 13.54 18.21 30.55
CA VAL A 34 13.46 18.63 29.14
C VAL A 34 12.48 17.74 28.39
N ILE A 35 11.37 18.32 27.95
CA ILE A 35 10.38 17.66 27.09
C ILE A 35 10.43 18.35 25.70
N PRO A 36 10.97 17.68 24.66
CA PRO A 36 11.08 18.28 23.34
C PRO A 36 9.70 18.44 22.66
N HIS A 37 9.38 19.68 22.27
CA HIS A 37 8.19 20.03 21.51
C HIS A 37 8.56 20.40 20.08
N PHE A 38 7.76 20.00 19.08
CA PHE A 38 8.02 20.23 17.65
C PHE A 38 7.02 21.24 17.07
N LEU A 39 7.43 22.00 16.03
CA LEU A 39 6.61 23.09 15.45
C LEU A 39 5.31 22.60 14.79
N ARG A 40 5.29 21.34 14.32
CA ARG A 40 4.06 20.63 13.95
C ARG A 40 3.86 19.47 14.92
N GLU A 41 2.95 19.64 15.87
CA GLU A 41 2.36 18.53 16.65
C GLU A 41 1.23 17.85 15.85
N GLN A 42 1.26 17.91 14.51
CA GLN A 42 0.42 17.03 13.72
C GLN A 42 1.00 15.64 13.83
N GLN A 43 0.45 14.89 14.78
CA GLN A 43 0.41 13.44 14.82
C GLN A 43 0.59 12.88 13.40
N ASP A 44 1.73 12.23 13.15
CA ASP A 44 2.11 11.56 11.92
C ASP A 44 1.07 10.49 11.54
N ARG A 45 -0.09 10.91 11.02
CA ARG A 45 -1.14 10.01 10.55
C ARG A 45 -0.75 9.51 9.18
N THR A 46 0.15 8.54 9.17
CA THR A 46 0.47 7.80 7.95
C THR A 46 -0.82 7.26 7.36
N GLN A 47 -1.22 7.83 6.23
CA GLN A 47 -2.40 7.38 5.49
C GLN A 47 -2.03 6.13 4.71
N VAL A 48 -2.83 5.08 4.86
CA VAL A 48 -2.60 3.78 4.24
C VAL A 48 -3.74 3.46 3.30
N LEU A 49 -3.39 3.01 2.10
CA LEU A 49 -4.35 2.51 1.11
C LEU A 49 -4.00 1.06 0.78
N LEU A 50 -4.97 0.17 0.93
CA LEU A 50 -4.83 -1.23 0.57
C LEU A 50 -5.64 -1.54 -0.69
N LEU A 51 -4.98 -2.08 -1.70
CA LEU A 51 -5.63 -2.77 -2.81
C LEU A 51 -5.46 -4.27 -2.60
N LEU A 52 -6.55 -5.02 -2.49
CA LEU A 52 -6.54 -6.44 -2.22
C LEU A 52 -7.07 -7.21 -3.43
N ASP A 53 -6.27 -8.10 -3.97
CA ASP A 53 -6.74 -9.11 -4.91
C ASP A 53 -7.61 -10.11 -4.14
N ASN A 54 -8.86 -10.22 -4.54
CA ASN A 54 -9.81 -11.15 -3.93
C ASN A 54 -10.52 -12.02 -4.95
N GLY A 55 -9.95 -12.15 -6.15
CA GLY A 55 -10.45 -13.09 -7.12
C GLY A 55 -9.39 -14.08 -7.60
N GLY A 56 -9.79 -14.93 -8.54
CA GLY A 56 -9.02 -16.11 -8.93
C GLY A 56 -9.02 -17.23 -7.87
N ASN A 57 -8.85 -18.47 -8.32
CA ASN A 57 -8.73 -19.62 -7.41
C ASN A 57 -7.40 -19.63 -6.63
N SER A 58 -6.37 -18.97 -7.17
CA SER A 58 -5.02 -18.93 -6.62
C SER A 58 -4.94 -18.08 -5.34
N MET A 59 -5.80 -17.07 -5.17
CA MET A 59 -5.86 -16.29 -3.94
C MET A 59 -6.57 -17.01 -2.78
N TRP A 60 -7.41 -18.02 -3.06
CA TRP A 60 -8.15 -18.76 -2.02
C TRP A 60 -7.20 -19.37 -0.97
N VAL A 61 -6.10 -19.96 -1.40
CA VAL A 61 -5.11 -20.59 -0.49
C VAL A 61 -4.35 -19.57 0.36
N HIS A 62 -4.48 -18.28 0.04
CA HIS A 62 -3.83 -17.17 0.72
C HIS A 62 -4.78 -16.35 1.60
N ALA A 63 -6.09 -16.57 1.50
CA ALA A 63 -7.14 -15.80 2.18
C ALA A 63 -6.86 -15.60 3.68
N GLN A 64 -6.55 -16.67 4.43
CA GLN A 64 -6.28 -16.57 5.87
C GLN A 64 -5.06 -15.70 6.19
N LYS A 65 -3.99 -15.77 5.38
CA LYS A 65 -2.77 -14.97 5.58
C LYS A 65 -3.04 -13.51 5.30
N VAL A 66 -3.75 -13.21 4.21
CA VAL A 66 -4.14 -11.85 3.82
C VAL A 66 -5.08 -11.24 4.87
N GLN A 67 -6.10 -11.97 5.32
CA GLN A 67 -7.00 -11.54 6.39
C GLN A 67 -6.26 -11.25 7.69
N THR A 68 -5.29 -12.09 8.07
CA THR A 68 -4.47 -11.87 9.26
C THR A 68 -3.60 -10.60 9.14
N LEU A 69 -3.01 -10.34 7.97
CA LEU A 69 -2.28 -9.10 7.73
C LEU A 69 -3.23 -7.90 7.81
N PHE A 70 -4.36 -7.98 7.12
CA PHE A 70 -5.38 -6.92 7.07
C PHE A 70 -5.88 -6.55 8.46
N ALA A 71 -6.24 -7.53 9.30
CA ALA A 71 -6.67 -7.29 10.67
C ALA A 71 -5.61 -6.55 11.50
N LYS A 72 -4.32 -6.86 11.29
CA LYS A 72 -3.21 -6.17 11.97
C LYS A 72 -3.04 -4.74 11.49
N ILE A 73 -3.16 -4.48 10.18
CA ILE A 73 -3.08 -3.12 9.61
C ILE A 73 -4.27 -2.28 10.08
N LYS A 74 -5.49 -2.81 9.96
CA LYS A 74 -6.73 -2.13 10.38
C LYS A 74 -6.72 -1.76 11.86
N ARG A 75 -6.21 -2.63 12.74
CA ARG A 75 -6.06 -2.32 14.16
C ARG A 75 -5.07 -1.18 14.42
N ARG A 76 -4.06 -1.00 13.56
CA ARG A 76 -3.02 0.03 13.71
C ARG A 76 -3.42 1.37 13.12
N PHE A 77 -4.13 1.38 12.00
CA PHE A 77 -4.54 2.58 11.26
C PHE A 77 -6.08 2.66 11.13
N PRO A 78 -6.85 2.63 12.23
CA PRO A 78 -8.30 2.50 12.16
C PRO A 78 -9.00 3.69 11.48
N GLN A 79 -8.43 4.90 11.56
CA GLN A 79 -8.99 6.12 10.96
C GLN A 79 -8.28 6.55 9.67
N ASP A 80 -7.14 5.94 9.36
CA ASP A 80 -6.24 6.35 8.27
C ASP A 80 -6.07 5.25 7.21
N LEU A 81 -6.93 4.23 7.23
CA LEU A 81 -6.91 3.10 6.30
C LEU A 81 -8.07 3.16 5.29
N LYS A 82 -7.75 3.22 4.00
CA LYS A 82 -8.68 2.96 2.90
C LYS A 82 -8.43 1.57 2.33
N THR A 83 -9.49 0.84 2.01
CA THR A 83 -9.40 -0.53 1.48
C THR A 83 -10.22 -0.63 0.21
N PHE A 84 -9.60 -1.19 -0.82
CA PHE A 84 -10.21 -1.47 -2.11
C PHE A 84 -9.87 -2.89 -2.55
N TYR A 85 -10.70 -3.45 -3.42
CA TYR A 85 -10.61 -4.80 -3.93
C TYR A 85 -10.53 -4.80 -5.45
N PHE A 86 -9.82 -5.76 -6.02
CA PHE A 86 -9.78 -6.00 -7.47
C PHE A 86 -9.72 -7.51 -7.72
N HIS A 87 -9.97 -7.94 -8.96
CA HIS A 87 -9.94 -9.34 -9.34
C HIS A 87 -8.83 -9.59 -10.34
N ASN A 88 -7.81 -10.35 -9.93
CA ASN A 88 -6.64 -10.72 -10.72
C ASN A 88 -5.78 -9.51 -11.12
N ALA A 89 -6.33 -8.57 -11.90
CA ALA A 89 -5.68 -7.39 -12.45
C ALA A 89 -6.40 -6.09 -12.05
N VAL A 90 -5.67 -4.97 -12.07
CA VAL A 90 -6.22 -3.64 -11.80
C VAL A 90 -6.57 -2.97 -13.13
N TYR A 91 -7.86 -2.98 -13.48
CA TYR A 91 -8.41 -2.32 -14.67
C TYR A 91 -8.74 -0.85 -14.37
N ASP A 92 -9.70 -0.24 -15.08
CA ASP A 92 -10.05 1.19 -14.91
C ASP A 92 -10.80 1.49 -13.59
N GLN A 93 -11.21 0.45 -12.87
CA GLN A 93 -11.90 0.54 -11.58
C GLN A 93 -11.47 -0.57 -10.62
N VAL A 94 -11.64 -0.27 -9.34
CA VAL A 94 -11.52 -1.19 -8.20
C VAL A 94 -12.83 -1.12 -7.39
N TYR A 95 -12.95 -1.82 -6.27
CA TYR A 95 -14.20 -1.91 -5.52
C TYR A 95 -14.01 -1.56 -4.04
N GLU A 96 -14.98 -0.86 -3.43
CA GLU A 96 -14.94 -0.53 -1.99
C GLU A 96 -15.33 -1.71 -1.08
N ASP A 97 -16.03 -2.71 -1.64
CA ASP A 97 -16.50 -3.87 -0.91
C ASP A 97 -15.93 -5.17 -1.47
N GLU A 98 -15.71 -6.14 -0.59
CA GLU A 98 -15.17 -7.46 -0.93
C GLU A 98 -16.06 -8.21 -1.94
N ALA A 99 -17.38 -7.98 -1.92
CA ALA A 99 -18.28 -8.58 -2.89
C ALA A 99 -18.23 -7.93 -4.28
N ARG A 100 -17.36 -6.93 -4.48
CA ARG A 100 -17.12 -6.21 -5.74
C ARG A 100 -18.42 -5.65 -6.36
N ARG A 101 -19.26 -5.02 -5.52
CA ARG A 101 -20.54 -4.42 -5.96
C ARG A 101 -20.51 -2.89 -6.05
N LYS A 102 -19.53 -2.25 -5.41
CA LYS A 102 -19.36 -0.80 -5.34
C LYS A 102 -18.09 -0.38 -6.10
N PRO A 103 -18.16 -0.24 -7.43
CA PRO A 103 -17.01 0.14 -8.23
C PRO A 103 -16.59 1.59 -7.94
N VAL A 104 -15.28 1.82 -7.99
CA VAL A 104 -14.62 3.12 -7.85
C VAL A 104 -13.54 3.20 -8.91
N THR A 105 -13.61 4.22 -9.76
CA THR A 105 -12.64 4.41 -10.84
C THR A 105 -11.25 4.70 -10.29
N LEU A 106 -10.20 4.30 -11.02
CA LEU A 106 -8.83 4.67 -10.64
C LEU A 106 -8.64 6.17 -10.54
N ARG A 107 -9.33 6.96 -11.39
CA ARG A 107 -9.34 8.42 -11.29
C ARG A 107 -9.80 8.88 -9.90
N ARG A 108 -10.87 8.28 -9.36
CA ARG A 108 -11.38 8.59 -8.02
C ARG A 108 -10.41 8.15 -6.92
N ILE A 109 -9.71 7.02 -7.11
CA ILE A 109 -8.62 6.60 -6.22
C ILE A 109 -7.49 7.63 -6.21
N MET A 110 -7.12 8.17 -7.37
CA MET A 110 -6.06 9.17 -7.52
C MET A 110 -6.48 10.58 -7.05
N GLU A 111 -7.72 10.81 -6.62
CA GLU A 111 -8.07 12.04 -5.89
C GLU A 111 -7.52 12.03 -4.45
N ASN A 112 -7.05 10.89 -3.95
CA ASN A 112 -6.35 10.81 -2.68
C ASN A 112 -4.95 11.43 -2.78
N SER A 113 -4.45 11.92 -1.64
CA SER A 113 -3.10 12.50 -1.54
C SER A 113 -2.05 11.52 -2.08
N PRO A 114 -1.06 11.97 -2.85
CA PRO A 114 0.09 11.14 -3.24
C PRO A 114 0.88 10.61 -2.03
N ASP A 115 0.73 11.21 -0.85
CA ASP A 115 1.40 10.80 0.39
C ASP A 115 0.86 9.49 1.00
N TYR A 116 -0.19 8.90 0.42
CA TYR A 116 -0.67 7.59 0.86
C TYR A 116 0.42 6.52 0.65
N ARG A 117 0.61 5.71 1.70
CA ARG A 117 1.37 4.47 1.60
C ARG A 117 0.48 3.37 1.07
N VAL A 118 0.70 3.00 -0.17
CA VAL A 118 -0.12 2.03 -0.90
C VAL A 118 0.49 0.65 -0.81
N PHE A 119 -0.26 -0.32 -0.29
CA PHE A 119 0.09 -1.73 -0.44
C PHE A 119 -0.91 -2.40 -1.36
N ILE A 120 -0.40 -2.94 -2.45
CA ILE A 120 -1.17 -3.83 -3.33
C ILE A 120 -0.86 -5.26 -2.89
N VAL A 121 -1.87 -6.07 -2.61
CA VAL A 121 -1.71 -7.45 -2.12
C VAL A 121 -2.35 -8.39 -3.12
N GLY A 122 -1.54 -9.19 -3.81
CA GLY A 122 -2.02 -10.16 -4.81
C GLY A 122 -0.91 -11.12 -5.22
N ASP A 123 -1.28 -12.30 -5.72
CA ASP A 123 -0.33 -13.35 -6.08
C ASP A 123 0.37 -13.12 -7.44
N ALA A 124 -0.13 -12.17 -8.23
CA ALA A 124 0.31 -11.90 -9.60
C ALA A 124 0.30 -13.17 -10.48
N TYR A 125 -0.73 -14.02 -10.29
CA TYR A 125 -0.92 -15.28 -11.00
C TYR A 125 -1.93 -15.18 -12.15
N MET A 126 -2.39 -13.97 -12.50
CA MET A 126 -3.30 -13.76 -13.64
C MET A 126 -2.69 -14.23 -14.97
N ALA A 127 -3.55 -14.47 -15.96
CA ALA A 127 -3.09 -14.77 -17.31
C ALA A 127 -2.40 -13.56 -17.96
N PRO A 128 -1.45 -13.77 -18.89
CA PRO A 128 -0.76 -12.66 -19.57
C PRO A 128 -1.69 -11.66 -20.26
N HIS A 129 -2.82 -12.12 -20.81
CA HIS A 129 -3.77 -11.23 -21.49
C HIS A 129 -4.50 -10.29 -20.52
N GLU A 130 -4.85 -10.77 -19.32
CA GLU A 130 -5.47 -9.95 -18.25
C GLU A 130 -4.58 -8.77 -17.84
N LEU A 131 -3.25 -8.95 -17.87
CA LEU A 131 -2.29 -7.90 -17.52
C LEU A 131 -1.87 -7.02 -18.71
N LEU A 132 -1.60 -7.62 -19.87
CA LEU A 132 -0.87 -6.97 -20.97
C LEU A 132 -1.75 -6.47 -22.11
N SER A 133 -2.99 -6.95 -22.21
CA SER A 133 -3.85 -6.66 -23.36
C SER A 133 -4.95 -5.65 -23.01
N PRO A 134 -5.31 -4.76 -23.96
CA PRO A 134 -6.61 -4.08 -23.94
C PRO A 134 -7.73 -5.11 -23.89
N PHE A 135 -8.79 -4.81 -23.15
CA PHE A 135 -9.95 -5.68 -22.96
C PHE A 135 -9.58 -7.08 -22.45
N GLY A 136 -8.49 -7.17 -21.66
CA GLY A 136 -7.99 -8.42 -21.12
C GLY A 136 -8.85 -9.02 -20.01
N SER A 137 -9.86 -8.31 -19.51
CA SER A 137 -10.71 -8.80 -18.43
C SER A 137 -11.56 -9.97 -18.84
N ILE A 138 -11.56 -11.01 -18.01
CA ILE A 138 -12.45 -12.16 -18.11
C ILE A 138 -13.85 -11.83 -17.56
N GLU A 139 -14.01 -10.72 -16.84
CA GLU A 139 -15.29 -10.26 -16.34
C GLU A 139 -15.85 -9.13 -17.21
N PHE A 140 -17.02 -9.34 -17.80
CA PHE A 140 -17.71 -8.36 -18.66
C PHE A 140 -17.94 -7.00 -17.99
N ARG A 141 -18.03 -6.96 -16.66
CA ARG A 141 -18.26 -5.71 -15.89
C ARG A 141 -16.98 -4.90 -15.67
N GLU A 142 -15.83 -5.46 -16.03
CA GLU A 142 -14.50 -4.89 -15.83
C GLU A 142 -13.78 -4.67 -17.18
N GLU A 143 -14.55 -4.47 -18.26
CA GLU A 143 -14.00 -4.11 -19.56
C GLU A 143 -13.19 -2.81 -19.47
N SER A 144 -11.96 -2.86 -19.99
CA SER A 144 -11.04 -1.73 -20.00
C SER A 144 -10.26 -1.73 -21.30
N SER A 145 -10.28 -0.62 -22.03
CA SER A 145 -9.47 -0.43 -23.23
C SER A 145 -7.98 -0.19 -22.90
N THR A 146 -7.67 0.04 -21.62
CA THR A 146 -6.32 0.25 -21.12
C THR A 146 -5.76 -1.07 -20.59
N PRO A 147 -4.57 -1.51 -21.04
CA PRO A 147 -3.91 -2.66 -20.42
C PRO A 147 -3.70 -2.43 -18.92
N SER A 148 -3.98 -3.45 -18.08
CA SER A 148 -3.82 -3.32 -16.64
C SER A 148 -2.39 -2.90 -16.24
N LEU A 149 -1.36 -3.38 -16.94
CA LEU A 149 0.02 -2.94 -16.70
C LEU A 149 0.21 -1.43 -16.87
N THR A 150 -0.52 -0.79 -17.79
CA THR A 150 -0.52 0.66 -17.96
C THR A 150 -1.19 1.34 -16.76
N ASN A 151 -2.33 0.82 -16.30
CA ASN A 151 -3.00 1.32 -15.11
C ASN A 151 -2.14 1.21 -13.84
N LEU A 152 -1.39 0.11 -13.69
CA LEU A 152 -0.42 -0.06 -12.61
C LEU A 152 0.70 0.99 -12.66
N LYS A 153 1.21 1.33 -13.86
CA LYS A 153 2.20 2.40 -14.02
C LYS A 153 1.63 3.77 -13.63
N THR A 154 0.42 4.08 -14.08
CA THR A 154 -0.28 5.32 -13.71
C THR A 154 -0.45 5.44 -12.19
N LEU A 155 -0.82 4.34 -11.52
CA LEU A 155 -0.91 4.31 -10.06
C LEU A 155 0.45 4.54 -9.39
N HIS A 156 1.52 3.96 -9.91
CA HIS A 156 2.88 4.17 -9.41
C HIS A 156 3.36 5.61 -9.58
N GLU A 157 3.03 6.24 -10.72
CA GLU A 157 3.34 7.65 -10.97
C GLU A 157 2.61 8.59 -10.00
N HIS A 158 1.37 8.26 -9.62
CA HIS A 158 0.58 9.06 -8.68
C HIS A 158 0.97 8.81 -7.21
N PHE A 159 1.15 7.55 -6.81
CA PHE A 159 1.51 7.17 -5.44
C PHE A 159 2.98 6.72 -5.36
N PRO A 160 3.93 7.61 -5.01
CA PRO A 160 5.34 7.25 -4.92
C PRO A 160 5.62 6.18 -3.85
N TYR A 161 4.82 6.11 -2.78
CA TYR A 161 4.98 5.14 -1.69
C TYR A 161 4.14 3.89 -1.92
N VAL A 162 4.43 3.15 -2.99
CA VAL A 162 3.68 1.95 -3.36
C VAL A 162 4.56 0.70 -3.41
N VAL A 163 4.03 -0.40 -2.88
CA VAL A 163 4.67 -1.72 -2.89
C VAL A 163 3.66 -2.81 -3.23
N TRP A 164 4.14 -3.88 -3.86
CA TRP A 164 3.35 -5.08 -4.10
C TRP A 164 3.73 -6.18 -3.11
N ILE A 165 2.77 -6.67 -2.33
CA ILE A 165 2.95 -7.77 -1.38
C ILE A 165 2.39 -9.05 -1.97
N ASN A 166 3.27 -9.98 -2.31
CA ASN A 166 2.90 -11.22 -2.98
C ASN A 166 2.90 -12.41 -1.98
N PRO A 167 1.75 -13.09 -1.78
CA PRO A 167 1.66 -14.25 -0.89
C PRO A 167 2.27 -15.54 -1.45
N THR A 168 2.50 -15.60 -2.76
CA THR A 168 3.21 -16.70 -3.42
C THR A 168 4.70 -16.65 -3.04
N PRO A 169 5.35 -17.80 -2.72
CA PRO A 169 6.78 -17.82 -2.44
C PRO A 169 7.64 -17.30 -3.61
N LYS A 170 8.69 -16.51 -3.29
CA LYS A 170 9.56 -15.83 -4.28
C LYS A 170 10.05 -16.73 -5.41
N GLN A 171 10.39 -17.99 -5.12
CA GLN A 171 10.90 -18.95 -6.10
C GLN A 171 9.91 -19.27 -7.24
N TYR A 172 8.62 -18.99 -7.06
CA TYR A 172 7.60 -19.25 -8.07
C TYR A 172 7.22 -18.01 -8.89
N TRP A 173 7.68 -16.81 -8.53
CA TRP A 173 7.29 -15.57 -9.20
C TRP A 173 7.66 -15.58 -10.69
N ASN A 174 8.81 -16.15 -11.06
CA ASN A 174 9.25 -16.25 -12.46
C ASN A 174 8.40 -17.21 -13.32
N ARG A 175 7.45 -17.94 -12.72
CA ARG A 175 6.53 -18.86 -13.42
C ARG A 175 5.20 -18.19 -13.77
N THR A 176 5.02 -16.93 -13.40
CA THR A 176 3.79 -16.17 -13.59
C THR A 176 4.09 -14.86 -14.30
N VAL A 177 3.13 -13.94 -14.36
CA VAL A 177 3.34 -12.58 -14.86
C VAL A 177 3.99 -11.63 -13.85
N ALA A 178 4.33 -12.11 -12.64
CA ALA A 178 4.96 -11.32 -11.59
C ALA A 178 6.21 -10.54 -12.04
N PRO A 179 7.06 -11.02 -12.98
CA PRO A 179 8.19 -10.23 -13.48
C PRO A 179 7.79 -8.93 -14.17
N TYR A 180 6.58 -8.83 -14.74
CA TYR A 180 6.05 -7.57 -15.28
C TYR A 180 5.65 -6.60 -14.15
N VAL A 181 5.02 -7.12 -13.10
CA VAL A 181 4.66 -6.35 -11.90
C VAL A 181 5.93 -5.83 -11.20
N GLN A 182 6.99 -6.64 -11.12
CA GLN A 182 8.28 -6.25 -10.54
C GLN A 182 9.01 -5.14 -11.29
N LYS A 183 8.68 -4.92 -12.57
CA LYS A 183 9.22 -3.78 -13.33
C LYS A 183 8.53 -2.46 -12.95
N VAL A 184 7.36 -2.52 -12.34
CA VAL A 184 6.58 -1.34 -11.94
C VAL A 184 6.72 -1.08 -10.44
N PHE A 185 6.61 -2.12 -9.61
CA PHE A 185 6.60 -1.99 -8.16
C PHE A 185 7.75 -2.74 -7.51
N LYS A 186 8.22 -2.18 -6.39
CA LYS A 186 8.95 -2.97 -5.40
C LYS A 186 8.03 -4.07 -4.88
N MET A 187 8.36 -5.32 -5.20
CA MET A 187 7.58 -6.49 -4.78
C MET A 187 8.26 -7.24 -3.64
N GLU A 188 7.52 -7.49 -2.56
CA GLU A 188 7.99 -8.21 -1.38
C GLU A 188 7.04 -9.36 -1.02
N PRO A 189 7.52 -10.42 -0.34
CA PRO A 189 6.71 -11.57 -0.02
C PRO A 189 5.82 -11.27 1.19
N LEU A 190 4.64 -11.90 1.28
CA LEU A 190 3.77 -11.82 2.45
C LEU A 190 4.37 -12.55 3.67
N THR A 191 5.40 -11.94 4.24
CA THR A 191 6.14 -12.41 5.41
C THR A 191 6.48 -11.20 6.27
N ILE A 192 6.83 -11.46 7.52
CA ILE A 192 7.25 -10.40 8.45
C ILE A 192 8.41 -9.58 7.87
N ASN A 193 9.42 -10.27 7.32
CA ASN A 193 10.59 -9.62 6.72
C ASN A 193 10.21 -8.87 5.45
N GLY A 194 9.31 -9.39 4.63
CA GLY A 194 8.82 -8.69 3.45
C GLY A 194 8.12 -7.36 3.79
N ILE A 195 7.29 -7.36 4.84
CA ILE A 195 6.66 -6.12 5.33
C ILE A 195 7.69 -5.13 5.89
N LEU A 196 8.75 -5.63 6.57
CA LEU A 196 9.86 -4.79 7.04
C LEU A 196 10.62 -4.13 5.89
N GLU A 197 10.97 -4.90 4.86
CA GLU A 197 11.69 -4.38 3.69
C GLU A 197 10.82 -3.42 2.88
N ALA A 198 9.52 -3.67 2.77
CA ALA A 198 8.57 -2.76 2.13
C ALA A 198 8.48 -1.42 2.89
N ALA A 199 8.39 -1.45 4.22
CA ALA A 199 8.41 -0.27 5.06
C ALA A 199 9.69 0.54 4.89
N LYS A 200 10.84 -0.13 4.97
CA LYS A 200 12.16 0.46 4.81
C LYS A 200 12.34 1.10 3.43
N TYR A 201 11.87 0.41 2.37
CA TYR A 201 11.89 0.94 1.00
C TYR A 201 11.12 2.26 0.92
N MET A 202 9.87 2.30 1.39
CA MET A 202 9.05 3.51 1.33
C MET A 202 9.64 4.66 2.15
N ASN A 203 10.24 4.38 3.31
CA ASN A 203 10.92 5.41 4.12
C ASN A 203 12.21 5.95 3.47
N GLY A 204 12.81 5.19 2.55
CA GLY A 204 14.02 5.60 1.83
C GLY A 204 13.75 6.52 0.64
N ILE A 205 12.49 6.67 0.23
CA ILE A 205 12.08 7.56 -0.87
C ILE A 205 12.20 9.00 -0.36
N LYS A 206 13.14 9.76 -0.94
CA LYS A 206 13.37 11.16 -0.57
C LYS A 206 12.28 12.04 -1.18
N HIS A 207 11.70 12.92 -0.38
CA HIS A 207 10.88 14.02 -0.86
C HIS A 207 11.77 14.97 -1.67
N PHE A 208 11.42 15.21 -2.94
CA PHE A 208 12.03 16.27 -3.76
C PHE A 208 11.12 17.51 -3.73
#